data_AF-A0A956QVQ9-F1
#
_entry.id   AF-A0A956QVQ9-F1
#
_cell.length_a   1.000
_cell.length_b   1.000
_cell.length_c   1.000
_cell.angle_alpha   90.00
_cell.angle_beta   90.00
_cell.angle_gamma   90.00
#
_symmetry.space_group_name_H-M   'P 1'
#
loop_
_entity.id
_entity.type
_entity.pdbx_description
1 polymer ?
#
loop_
_entity_poly.entity_id
_entity_poly.type
_entity_poly.pdbx_seq_one_letter_code
_entity_poly.pdbx_strand_id
1 'polypeptide(L)' 'DLKLGICGEHGGEPASIAFANSLGLNYVSCSPFRVPVARLAAAQATIEAVEKDK' A
#
# COMPACT_ATOMS: atom_id res chain seq x y z
N ASP A 1 -2.96 -3.03 -20.15
CA ASP A 1 -2.95 -2.88 -18.69
C ASP A 1 -1.90 -1.84 -18.32
N LEU A 2 -2.25 -0.84 -17.52
CA LEU A 2 -1.33 0.23 -17.10
C LEU A 2 -1.03 0.05 -15.60
N LYS A 3 0.24 -0.15 -15.26
CA LYS A 3 0.64 -0.27 -13.85
C LYS A 3 0.76 1.11 -13.21
N LEU A 4 0.03 1.32 -12.13
CA LEU A 4 -0.02 2.56 -11.36
C LEU A 4 0.55 2.35 -9.96
N GLY A 5 1.21 3.36 -9.42
CA GLY A 5 1.79 3.33 -8.09
C GLY A 5 1.99 4.73 -7.51
N ILE A 6 2.31 4.78 -6.22
CA ILE A 6 2.55 6.01 -5.46
C ILE A 6 3.98 6.04 -4.92
N CYS A 7 4.60 7.23 -4.87
CA CYS A 7 5.96 7.43 -4.38
C CYS A 7 6.04 8.56 -3.34
N GLY A 8 7.24 8.77 -2.80
CA GLY A 8 7.51 9.81 -1.80
C GLY A 8 7.17 9.36 -0.38
N GLU A 9 6.90 10.33 0.49
CA GLU A 9 6.61 10.06 1.90
C GLU A 9 5.38 9.16 2.08
N HIS A 10 4.31 9.45 1.34
CA HIS A 10 3.05 8.70 1.35
C HIS A 10 3.24 7.22 0.96
N GLY A 11 4.24 6.90 0.13
CA GLY A 11 4.53 5.52 -0.24
C GLY A 11 5.06 4.65 0.90
N GLY A 12 5.41 5.25 2.05
CA GLY A 12 5.84 4.54 3.26
C GLY A 12 4.97 4.82 4.49
N GLU A 13 3.84 5.50 4.31
CA GLU A 13 2.91 5.87 5.38
C GLU A 13 1.71 4.90 5.37
N PRO A 14 1.42 4.17 6.47
CA PRO A 14 0.43 3.09 6.45
C PRO A 14 -0.97 3.47 5.99
N ALA A 15 -1.50 4.65 6.37
CA ALA A 15 -2.83 5.07 5.96
C ALA A 15 -2.89 5.38 4.46
N SER A 16 -1.85 6.02 3.92
CA SER A 16 -1.69 6.24 2.47
C SER A 16 -1.58 4.92 1.70
N ILE A 17 -0.88 3.91 2.23
CA ILE A 17 -0.79 2.59 1.60
C ILE A 17 -2.16 1.90 1.59
N ALA A 18 -2.91 1.96 2.70
CA ALA A 18 -4.26 1.41 2.76
C ALA A 18 -5.21 2.12 1.78
N PHE A 19 -5.13 3.44 1.70
CA PHE A 19 -5.87 4.23 0.72
C PHE A 19 -5.49 3.85 -0.72
N ALA A 20 -4.19 3.77 -1.03
CA ALA A 20 -3.70 3.35 -2.35
C ALA A 20 -4.18 1.92 -2.72
N ASN A 21 -4.18 0.99 -1.76
CA ASN A 21 -4.72 -0.36 -1.95
C ASN A 21 -6.22 -0.32 -2.27
N SER A 22 -7.00 0.52 -1.57
CA SER A 22 -8.45 0.69 -1.82
C SER A 22 -8.77 1.28 -3.21
N LEU A 23 -7.83 2.05 -3.78
CA LEU A 23 -7.91 2.58 -5.14
C LEU A 23 -7.43 1.59 -6.22
N GLY A 24 -6.93 0.41 -5.82
CA GLY A 24 -6.41 -0.60 -6.74
C GLY A 24 -5.04 -0.27 -7.36
N LEU A 25 -4.23 0.56 -6.69
CA LEU A 25 -2.84 0.79 -7.14
C LEU A 25 -2.02 -0.50 -7.05
N ASN A 26 -1.07 -0.67 -7.97
CA ASN A 26 -0.33 -1.92 -8.11
C ASN A 26 0.96 -1.97 -7.27
N TYR A 27 1.54 -0.81 -6.91
CA TYR A 27 2.76 -0.75 -6.11
C TYR A 27 2.89 0.56 -5.33
N VAL A 28 3.77 0.53 -4.32
CA VAL A 28 4.20 1.70 -3.56
C VAL A 28 5.73 1.81 -3.57
N SER A 29 6.26 3.02 -3.51
CA SER A 29 7.70 3.30 -3.49
C SER A 29 8.05 4.22 -2.32
N CYS A 30 8.98 3.80 -1.47
CA CYS A 30 9.40 4.54 -0.28
C CYS A 30 10.92 4.42 -0.07
N SER A 31 11.45 5.22 0.88
CA SER A 31 12.87 5.13 1.25
C SER A 31 13.23 3.73 1.77
N PRO A 32 14.48 3.27 1.59
CA PRO A 32 14.88 1.89 1.94
C PRO A 32 14.52 1.49 3.38
N PHE A 33 14.65 2.42 4.33
CA PHE A 33 14.34 2.18 5.75
C PHE A 33 12.84 2.00 6.03
N ARG A 34 11.96 2.52 5.16
CA ARG A 34 10.50 2.36 5.26
C ARG A 34 9.97 1.12 4.52
N VAL A 35 10.79 0.43 3.73
CA VAL A 35 10.37 -0.77 2.98
C VAL A 35 9.76 -1.85 3.88
N PRO A 36 10.33 -2.19 5.06
CA PRO A 36 9.70 -3.18 5.95
C PRO A 36 8.32 -2.73 6.45
N VAL A 37 8.16 -1.46 6.80
CA VAL A 37 6.88 -0.87 7.24
C VAL A 37 5.87 -0.89 6.09
N ALA A 38 6.28 -0.48 4.89
CA ALA A 38 5.40 -0.46 3.73
C ALA A 38 4.89 -1.86 3.34
N ARG A 39 5.75 -2.87 3.45
CA ARG A 39 5.37 -4.28 3.21
C ARG A 39 4.34 -4.77 4.23
N LEU A 40 4.55 -4.49 5.52
CA LEU A 40 3.61 -4.86 6.57
C LEU A 40 2.27 -4.16 6.39
N ALA A 41 2.27 -2.86 6.13
CA ALA A 41 1.07 -2.07 5.89
C ALA A 41 0.29 -2.56 4.66
N ALA A 42 0.98 -2.90 3.56
CA ALA A 42 0.34 -3.45 2.36
C ALA A 42 -0.33 -4.81 2.64
N ALA A 43 0.32 -5.67 3.43
CA ALA A 43 -0.26 -6.95 3.84
C ALA A 43 -1.50 -6.76 4.72
N GLN A 44 -1.44 -5.86 5.71
CA GLN A 44 -2.57 -5.52 6.57
C GLN A 44 -3.76 -4.98 5.75
N ALA A 45 -3.50 -4.02 4.85
CA ALA A 45 -4.53 -3.46 3.98
C ALA A 45 -5.19 -4.51 3.07
N THR A 46 -4.41 -5.48 2.59
CA THR A 46 -4.93 -6.60 1.77
C THR A 46 -5.84 -7.51 2.59
N ILE A 47 -5.41 -7.90 3.79
CA ILE A 47 -6.21 -8.76 4.68
C ILE A 47 -7.53 -8.07 5.03
N GLU A 48 -7.48 -6.79 5.39
CA GLU A 48 -8.67 -6.01 5.76
C GLU A 48 -9.64 -5.84 4.58
N ALA A 49 -9.13 -5.68 3.35
CA ALA A 49 -9.96 -5.67 2.14
C ALA A 49 -10.66 -7.01 1.91
N VAL A 50 -9.91 -8.13 2.04
CA VAL A 50 -10.47 -9.49 1.92
C VAL A 50 -11.53 -9.77 2.99
N GLU A 51 -11.37 -9.25 4.21
CA GLU A 51 -12.38 -9.39 5.26
C GLU A 51 -13.65 -8.58 4.99
N LYS A 52 -13.54 -7.39 4.37
CA LYS A 52 -14.70 -6.55 3.99
C LYS A 52 -15.53 -7.13 2.84
N ASP A 53 -14.90 -7.93 1.99
CA ASP A 53 -15.54 -8.56 0.83
C ASP A 53 -16.26 -9.89 1.18
N LYS A 54 -16.15 -10.37 2.43
CA LYS A 54 -16.90 -11.53 2.94
C LYS A 54 -18.29 -11.15 3.44
#